data_AF-A0A923CIW7-F1
#
_entry.id   AF-A0A923CIW7-F1
#
_cell.length_a   1.000
_cell.length_b   1.000
_cell.length_c   1.000
_cell.angle_alpha   90.00
_cell.angle_beta   90.00
_cell.angle_gamma   90.00
#
_symmetry.space_group_name_H-M   'P 1'
#
loop_
_entity.id
_entity.type
_entity.pdbx_description
1 polymer ?
#
loop_
_entity_poly.entity_id
_entity_poly.type
_entity_poly.pdbx_seq_one_letter_code
_entity_poly.pdbx_strand_id
1 'polypeptide(L)'
;MSQLYLNKNLRSKLKSQIKMFCDYFITHLFPTFDNIEQTAYKYANDVYAALMKQFAGPDEDGSSVADTAIEHGLNHYTALASIRYSFSALALASLYHLWEQQAREFLFNELSRDQHIPPDKFCPNGLEGIKEIFLKYGVDLTTFKSWSQLNELRIICNVVKHGDGKSANELRGLKPKLFNPDVYRSTTSSLFEDILLVSSKEFVEYADMLIAFWDEIPEHDICP
;
A
#
# COMPACT_ATOMS: atom_id res chain seq x y z
N MET A 1 -9.64 20.51 31.24
CA MET A 1 -8.86 20.12 30.05
C MET A 1 -9.72 19.15 29.26
N SER A 2 -9.77 19.30 27.94
CA SER A 2 -10.51 18.38 27.08
C SER A 2 -9.88 16.99 27.15
N GLN A 3 -10.69 15.95 27.24
CA GLN A 3 -10.24 14.56 27.19
C GLN A 3 -10.58 13.99 25.81
N LEU A 4 -9.72 13.13 25.26
CA LEU A 4 -10.08 12.40 24.04
C LEU A 4 -11.13 11.35 24.42
N TYR A 5 -12.23 11.31 23.67
CA TYR A 5 -13.31 10.34 23.90
C TYR A 5 -13.60 9.51 22.65
N LEU A 6 -13.07 8.28 22.63
CA LEU A 6 -13.32 7.32 21.55
C LEU A 6 -14.42 6.33 21.95
N ASN A 7 -15.67 6.75 21.76
CA ASN A 7 -16.83 5.91 22.04
C ASN A 7 -16.88 4.65 21.16
N LYS A 8 -17.59 3.63 21.65
CA LYS A 8 -17.71 2.30 21.01
C LYS A 8 -18.25 2.34 19.58
N ASN A 9 -19.19 3.25 19.29
CA ASN A 9 -19.80 3.36 17.95
C ASN A 9 -18.79 3.92 16.95
N LEU A 10 -18.08 4.99 17.31
CA LEU A 10 -17.04 5.59 16.48
C LEU A 10 -15.90 4.59 16.26
N ARG A 11 -15.43 3.93 17.32
CA ARG A 11 -14.41 2.86 17.21
C ARG A 11 -14.82 1.78 16.24
N SER A 12 -16.05 1.27 16.38
CA SER A 12 -16.59 0.24 15.48
C SER A 12 -16.66 0.73 14.03
N LYS A 13 -17.06 1.99 13.82
CA LYS A 13 -17.08 2.63 12.49
C LYS A 13 -15.69 2.67 11.87
N LEU A 14 -14.68 3.17 12.58
CA LEU A 14 -13.30 3.31 12.07
C LEU A 14 -12.72 1.95 11.67
N LYS A 15 -12.91 0.93 12.52
CA LYS A 15 -12.53 -0.47 12.23
C LYS A 15 -13.26 -1.03 11.01
N SER A 16 -14.58 -0.80 10.91
CA SER A 16 -15.38 -1.31 9.80
C SER A 16 -14.98 -0.73 8.44
N GLN A 17 -14.54 0.53 8.41
CA GLN A 17 -14.05 1.19 7.19
C GLN A 17 -12.75 0.55 6.70
N ILE A 18 -11.78 0.29 7.61
CA ILE A 18 -10.53 -0.40 7.27
C ILE A 18 -10.84 -1.82 6.78
N LYS A 19 -11.71 -2.55 7.49
CA LYS A 19 -12.10 -3.91 7.10
C LYS A 19 -12.73 -3.93 5.70
N MET A 20 -13.71 -3.05 5.44
CA MET A 20 -14.37 -2.96 4.14
C MET A 20 -13.37 -2.63 3.02
N PHE A 21 -12.46 -1.70 3.28
CA PHE A 21 -11.37 -1.36 2.35
C PHE A 21 -10.51 -2.58 2.05
N CYS A 22 -10.08 -3.30 3.08
CA CYS A 22 -9.26 -4.50 2.92
C CYS A 22 -9.99 -5.61 2.16
N ASP A 23 -11.21 -5.94 2.58
CA ASP A 23 -12.05 -6.98 1.97
C ASP A 23 -12.21 -6.72 0.47
N TYR A 24 -12.54 -5.50 0.07
CA TYR A 24 -12.79 -5.17 -1.34
C TYR A 24 -11.54 -5.33 -2.22
N PHE A 25 -10.37 -4.91 -1.71
CA PHE A 25 -9.11 -5.11 -2.44
C PHE A 25 -8.81 -6.60 -2.61
N ILE A 26 -9.00 -7.41 -1.57
CA ILE A 26 -8.72 -8.85 -1.58
C ILE A 26 -9.71 -9.62 -2.46
N THR A 27 -10.99 -9.29 -2.43
CA THR A 27 -12.01 -10.05 -3.17
C THR A 27 -12.12 -9.64 -4.64
N HIS A 28 -11.76 -8.41 -5.00
CA HIS A 28 -12.03 -7.89 -6.34
C HIS A 28 -10.80 -7.39 -7.09
N LEU A 29 -9.84 -6.76 -6.40
CA LEU A 29 -8.75 -6.07 -7.10
C LEU A 29 -7.51 -6.95 -7.24
N PHE A 30 -6.99 -7.52 -6.16
CA PHE A 30 -5.84 -8.44 -6.20
C PHE A 30 -6.03 -9.62 -7.17
N PRO A 31 -7.20 -10.30 -7.20
CA PRO A 31 -7.41 -11.44 -8.10
C PRO A 31 -7.32 -11.10 -9.60
N THR A 32 -7.43 -9.82 -9.96
CA THR A 32 -7.27 -9.36 -11.35
C THR A 32 -5.88 -9.70 -11.91
N PHE A 33 -4.89 -9.93 -11.04
CA PHE A 33 -3.51 -10.18 -11.42
C PHE A 33 -3.04 -11.63 -11.14
N ASP A 34 -3.94 -12.56 -10.81
CA ASP A 34 -3.57 -13.96 -10.52
C ASP A 34 -3.13 -14.72 -11.78
N ASN A 35 -3.67 -14.33 -12.95
CA ASN A 35 -3.49 -15.07 -14.21
C ASN A 35 -2.69 -14.28 -15.26
N ILE A 36 -1.74 -13.43 -14.84
CA ILE A 36 -0.95 -12.60 -15.78
C ILE A 36 -0.13 -13.44 -16.76
N GLU A 37 0.35 -14.63 -16.35
CA GLU A 37 1.07 -15.57 -17.23
C GLU A 37 0.18 -16.09 -18.35
N GLN A 38 -1.02 -16.59 -18.01
CA GLN A 38 -1.99 -17.07 -19.00
C GLN A 38 -2.46 -15.95 -19.93
N THR A 39 -2.60 -14.73 -19.38
CA THR A 39 -2.97 -13.53 -20.14
C THR A 39 -1.89 -13.19 -21.18
N ALA A 40 -0.62 -13.18 -20.77
CA ALA A 40 0.51 -12.94 -21.65
C ALA A 40 0.70 -14.04 -22.71
N TYR A 41 0.51 -15.30 -22.32
CA TYR A 41 0.55 -16.43 -23.26
C TYR A 41 -0.54 -16.33 -24.33
N LYS A 42 -1.76 -16.00 -23.92
CA LYS A 42 -2.86 -15.76 -24.86
C LYS A 42 -2.54 -14.60 -25.80
N TYR A 43 -2.01 -13.51 -25.27
CA TYR A 43 -1.57 -12.37 -26.08
C TYR A 43 -0.51 -12.76 -27.12
N ALA A 44 0.49 -13.56 -26.74
CA ALA A 44 1.50 -14.07 -27.66
C ALA A 44 0.88 -14.90 -28.80
N ASN A 45 -0.05 -15.80 -28.48
CA ASN A 45 -0.76 -16.61 -29.48
C ASN A 45 -1.60 -15.75 -30.43
N ASP A 46 -2.28 -14.72 -29.91
CA ASP A 46 -3.08 -13.80 -30.72
C ASP A 46 -2.17 -12.99 -31.68
N VAL A 47 -1.00 -12.54 -31.22
CA VAL A 47 0.03 -11.89 -32.05
C VAL A 47 0.55 -12.84 -33.14
N TYR A 48 0.90 -14.07 -32.77
CA TYR A 48 1.36 -15.09 -33.72
C TYR A 48 0.32 -15.33 -34.83
N ALA A 49 -0.95 -15.56 -34.44
CA ALA A 49 -2.03 -15.79 -35.39
C ALA A 49 -2.29 -14.59 -36.31
N ALA A 50 -2.07 -13.36 -35.83
CA ALA A 50 -2.19 -12.15 -36.64
C ALA A 50 -1.03 -12.00 -37.64
N LEU A 51 0.21 -12.23 -37.20
CA LEU A 51 1.40 -12.13 -38.04
C LEU A 51 1.43 -13.22 -39.11
N MET A 52 1.09 -14.46 -38.78
CA MET A 52 1.01 -15.56 -39.76
C MET A 52 0.02 -15.25 -40.89
N LYS A 53 -1.08 -14.54 -40.61
CA LYS A 53 -2.04 -14.12 -41.66
C LYS A 53 -1.48 -13.05 -42.61
N GLN A 54 -0.50 -12.27 -42.17
CA GLN A 54 0.07 -11.17 -42.95
C GLN A 54 1.33 -11.57 -43.71
N PHE A 55 2.16 -12.43 -43.11
CA PHE A 55 3.53 -12.68 -43.57
C PHE A 55 3.78 -14.11 -44.06
N ALA A 56 2.91 -15.08 -43.77
CA ALA A 56 3.16 -16.45 -44.19
C ALA A 56 2.99 -16.62 -45.71
N GLY A 57 4.11 -16.57 -46.43
CA GLY A 57 4.23 -17.15 -47.76
C GLY A 57 4.22 -18.69 -47.67
N PRO A 58 3.92 -19.40 -48.78
CA PRO A 58 3.84 -20.87 -48.79
C PRO A 58 5.14 -21.61 -48.42
N ASP A 59 6.29 -20.91 -48.46
CA ASP A 59 7.62 -21.47 -48.19
C ASP A 59 8.27 -20.97 -46.88
N GLU A 60 7.58 -20.13 -46.09
CA GLU A 60 8.10 -19.68 -44.79
C GLU A 60 7.72 -20.67 -43.67
N ASP A 61 8.69 -21.12 -42.88
CA ASP A 61 8.48 -22.07 -41.78
C ASP A 61 7.84 -21.43 -40.52
N GLY A 62 7.67 -20.11 -40.53
CA GLY A 62 7.05 -19.34 -39.45
C GLY A 62 7.91 -19.17 -38.20
N SER A 63 9.18 -19.62 -38.19
CA SER A 63 10.03 -19.56 -36.99
C SER A 63 10.29 -18.12 -36.53
N SER A 64 10.62 -17.21 -37.46
CA SER A 64 10.82 -15.79 -37.16
C SER A 64 9.55 -15.11 -36.59
N VAL A 65 8.38 -15.54 -37.08
CA VAL A 65 7.08 -15.07 -36.60
C VAL A 65 6.80 -15.58 -35.18
N ALA A 66 7.17 -16.83 -34.89
CA ALA A 66 7.06 -17.41 -33.56
C ALA A 66 7.96 -16.70 -32.54
N ASP A 67 9.22 -16.43 -32.89
CA ASP A 67 10.17 -15.71 -32.04
C ASP A 67 9.65 -14.30 -31.71
N THR A 68 9.16 -13.58 -32.72
CA THR A 68 8.55 -12.25 -32.56
C THR A 68 7.36 -12.32 -31.60
N ALA A 69 6.44 -13.27 -31.78
CA ALA A 69 5.26 -13.41 -30.93
C ALA A 69 5.62 -13.73 -29.47
N ILE A 70 6.66 -14.55 -29.26
CA ILE A 70 7.20 -14.86 -27.93
C ILE A 70 7.76 -13.58 -27.27
N GLU A 71 8.55 -12.78 -27.99
CA GLU A 71 9.06 -11.51 -27.47
C GLU A 71 7.92 -10.57 -27.04
N HIS A 72 6.89 -10.42 -27.88
CA HIS A 72 5.70 -9.66 -27.55
C HIS A 72 4.98 -10.19 -26.29
N GLY A 73 4.87 -11.52 -26.13
CA GLY A 73 4.33 -12.16 -24.94
C GLY A 73 5.12 -11.85 -23.67
N LEU A 74 6.45 -11.97 -23.74
CA LEU A 74 7.35 -11.67 -22.60
C LEU A 74 7.27 -10.20 -22.19
N ASN A 75 7.23 -9.29 -23.16
CA ASN A 75 7.05 -7.85 -22.91
C ASN A 75 5.70 -7.56 -22.25
N HIS A 76 4.63 -8.21 -22.70
CA HIS A 76 3.31 -8.08 -22.11
C HIS A 76 3.25 -8.62 -20.68
N TYR A 77 3.86 -9.77 -20.42
CA TYR A 77 4.00 -10.33 -19.07
C TYR A 77 4.73 -9.37 -18.14
N THR A 78 5.88 -8.85 -18.59
CA THR A 78 6.70 -7.91 -17.81
C THR A 78 5.90 -6.66 -17.44
N ALA A 79 5.15 -6.10 -18.39
CA ALA A 79 4.29 -4.96 -18.14
C ALA A 79 3.18 -5.28 -17.11
N LEU A 80 2.50 -6.42 -17.23
CA LEU A 80 1.48 -6.85 -16.26
C LEU A 80 2.06 -7.08 -14.87
N ALA A 81 3.26 -7.65 -14.77
CA ALA A 81 3.96 -7.84 -13.50
C ALA A 81 4.29 -6.50 -12.83
N SER A 82 4.83 -5.52 -13.58
CA SER A 82 5.09 -4.17 -13.06
C SER A 82 3.81 -3.45 -12.63
N ILE A 83 2.70 -3.63 -13.35
CA ILE A 83 1.39 -3.08 -12.97
C ILE A 83 0.89 -3.72 -11.67
N ARG A 84 0.97 -5.06 -11.55
CA ARG A 84 0.59 -5.79 -10.33
C ARG A 84 1.37 -5.29 -9.11
N TYR A 85 2.68 -5.11 -9.27
CA TYR A 85 3.53 -4.54 -8.22
C TYR A 85 3.06 -3.13 -7.85
N SER A 86 2.98 -2.23 -8.83
CA SER A 86 2.59 -0.81 -8.63
C SER A 86 1.25 -0.72 -7.90
N PHE A 87 0.30 -1.55 -8.32
CA PHE A 87 -1.02 -1.64 -7.70
C PHE A 87 -0.93 -2.05 -6.23
N SER A 88 -0.17 -3.10 -5.92
CA SER A 88 -0.02 -3.63 -4.56
C SER A 88 0.67 -2.61 -3.63
N ALA A 89 1.70 -1.94 -4.14
CA ALA A 89 2.41 -0.87 -3.44
C ALA A 89 1.48 0.32 -3.14
N LEU A 90 0.71 0.77 -4.13
CA LEU A 90 -0.28 1.84 -3.97
C LEU A 90 -1.41 1.44 -3.02
N ALA A 91 -1.85 0.19 -3.01
CA ALA A 91 -2.86 -0.31 -2.08
C ALA A 91 -2.40 -0.16 -0.62
N LEU A 92 -1.15 -0.54 -0.30
CA LEU A 92 -0.58 -0.32 1.03
C LEU A 92 -0.51 1.18 1.39
N ALA A 93 -0.08 2.01 0.45
CA ALA A 93 -0.04 3.46 0.65
C ALA A 93 -1.43 4.03 0.95
N SER A 94 -2.45 3.60 0.20
CA SER A 94 -3.84 3.99 0.43
C SER A 94 -4.37 3.51 1.78
N LEU A 95 -4.01 2.30 2.21
CA LEU A 95 -4.42 1.75 3.51
C LEU A 95 -3.86 2.57 4.68
N TYR A 96 -2.58 2.94 4.63
CA TYR A 96 -1.97 3.85 5.61
C TYR A 96 -2.67 5.22 5.61
N HIS A 97 -2.91 5.79 4.44
CA HIS A 97 -3.56 7.10 4.33
C HIS A 97 -5.00 7.11 4.82
N LEU A 98 -5.74 6.01 4.63
CA LEU A 98 -7.05 5.84 5.21
C LEU A 98 -6.98 5.97 6.74
N TRP A 99 -6.08 5.24 7.39
CA TRP A 99 -5.90 5.33 8.83
C TRP A 99 -5.40 6.72 9.29
N GLU A 100 -4.44 7.30 8.58
CA GLU A 100 -3.88 8.61 8.93
C GLU A 100 -4.97 9.70 8.89
N GLN A 101 -5.83 9.66 7.87
CA GLN A 101 -6.97 10.56 7.76
C GLN A 101 -8.00 10.33 8.87
N GLN A 102 -8.31 9.06 9.18
CA GLN A 102 -9.19 8.72 10.32
C GLN A 102 -8.66 9.26 11.64
N ALA A 103 -7.36 9.07 11.93
CA ALA A 103 -6.72 9.57 13.15
C ALA A 103 -6.73 11.11 13.21
N ARG A 104 -6.41 11.79 12.10
CA ARG A 104 -6.48 13.25 12.03
C ARG A 104 -7.90 13.76 12.20
N GLU A 105 -8.89 13.14 11.57
CA GLU A 105 -10.30 13.55 11.69
C GLU A 105 -10.82 13.34 13.12
N PHE A 106 -10.50 12.21 13.75
CA PHE A 106 -10.83 11.94 15.15
C PHE A 106 -10.27 13.03 16.06
N LEU A 107 -8.96 13.26 16.00
CA LEU A 107 -8.30 14.27 16.84
C LEU A 107 -8.84 15.68 16.55
N PHE A 108 -9.05 16.03 15.29
CA PHE A 108 -9.61 17.33 14.93
C PHE A 108 -10.99 17.54 15.55
N ASN A 109 -11.87 16.54 15.47
CA ASN A 109 -13.21 16.61 16.02
C ASN A 109 -13.22 16.70 17.54
N GLU A 110 -12.36 15.95 18.23
CA GLU A 110 -12.28 16.03 19.70
C GLU A 110 -11.75 17.39 20.17
N LEU A 111 -10.72 17.91 19.51
CA LEU A 111 -10.08 19.16 19.91
C LEU A 111 -10.91 20.40 19.56
N SER A 112 -11.65 20.33 18.45
CA SER A 112 -12.49 21.44 17.99
C SER A 112 -13.73 21.68 18.85
N ARG A 113 -14.04 20.78 19.82
CA ARG A 113 -15.10 20.99 20.81
C ARG A 113 -14.78 22.17 21.74
N ASP A 114 -13.51 22.32 22.08
CA ASP A 114 -13.05 23.28 23.08
C ASP A 114 -12.16 24.39 22.49
N GLN A 115 -11.72 24.25 21.24
CA GLN A 115 -10.79 25.16 20.58
C GLN A 115 -11.23 25.47 19.15
N HIS A 116 -11.01 26.71 18.69
CA HIS A 116 -11.15 27.01 17.27
C HIS A 116 -9.85 26.69 16.55
N ILE A 117 -9.87 25.63 15.73
CA ILE A 117 -8.69 25.13 15.00
C ILE A 117 -8.96 25.25 13.49
N PRO A 118 -8.15 26.01 12.73
CA PRO A 118 -8.23 26.02 11.28
C PRO A 118 -7.91 24.63 10.70
N PRO A 119 -8.80 24.00 9.90
CA PRO A 119 -8.60 22.64 9.39
C PRO A 119 -7.33 22.47 8.56
N ASP A 120 -6.96 23.50 7.79
CA ASP A 120 -5.78 23.53 6.91
C ASP A 120 -4.45 23.52 7.68
N LYS A 121 -4.47 23.89 8.96
CA LYS A 121 -3.30 23.95 9.83
C LYS A 121 -3.21 22.79 10.81
N PHE A 122 -4.23 21.92 10.84
CA PHE A 122 -4.29 20.86 11.82
C PHE A 122 -3.38 19.68 11.45
N CYS A 123 -2.44 19.36 12.34
CA CYS A 123 -1.59 18.17 12.28
C CYS A 123 -0.95 17.94 10.89
N PRO A 124 -0.07 18.85 10.41
CA PRO A 124 0.56 18.74 9.09
C PRO A 124 1.68 17.69 9.04
N ASN A 125 2.19 17.26 10.19
CA ASN A 125 3.41 16.44 10.30
C ASN A 125 3.14 14.92 10.25
N GLY A 126 2.01 14.50 9.68
CA GLY A 126 1.62 13.08 9.56
C GLY A 126 1.65 12.33 10.89
N LEU A 127 2.22 11.11 10.90
CA LEU A 127 2.31 10.26 12.09
C LEU A 127 2.97 10.94 13.30
N GLU A 128 4.00 11.76 13.08
CA GLU A 128 4.70 12.42 14.20
C GLU A 128 3.79 13.44 14.88
N GLY A 129 3.06 14.25 14.11
CA GLY A 129 2.07 15.18 14.65
C GLY A 129 0.90 14.48 15.35
N ILE A 130 0.44 13.36 14.79
CA ILE A 130 -0.61 12.53 15.42
C ILE A 130 -0.12 12.03 16.78
N LYS A 131 1.09 11.47 16.83
CA LYS A 131 1.72 10.96 18.06
C LYS A 131 1.89 12.04 19.12
N GLU A 132 2.39 13.22 18.75
CA GLU A 132 2.56 14.35 19.66
C GLU A 132 1.23 14.79 20.28
N ILE A 133 0.16 14.82 19.49
CA ILE A 133 -1.17 15.19 19.99
C ILE A 133 -1.67 14.12 20.97
N PHE A 134 -1.66 12.83 20.61
CA PHE A 134 -2.09 11.77 21.51
C PHE A 134 -1.31 11.79 22.83
N LEU A 135 0.02 11.97 22.78
CA LEU A 135 0.86 12.03 23.97
C LEU A 135 0.48 13.22 24.88
N LYS A 136 0.17 14.37 24.30
CA LYS A 136 -0.30 15.56 25.04
C LYS A 136 -1.59 15.30 25.82
N TYR A 137 -2.43 14.37 25.35
CA TYR A 137 -3.68 13.96 26.00
C TYR A 137 -3.54 12.66 26.82
N GLY A 138 -2.31 12.21 27.06
CA GLY A 138 -2.03 11.08 27.97
C GLY A 138 -1.96 9.71 27.29
N VAL A 139 -2.06 9.64 25.95
CA VAL A 139 -1.97 8.39 25.20
C VAL A 139 -0.60 8.30 24.51
N ASP A 140 0.31 7.51 25.07
CA ASP A 140 1.59 7.24 24.43
C ASP A 140 1.47 6.10 23.40
N LEU A 141 1.30 6.47 22.13
CA LEU A 141 1.22 5.51 21.03
C LEU A 141 2.44 4.60 20.91
N THR A 142 3.61 4.99 21.44
CA THR A 142 4.82 4.16 21.36
C THR A 142 4.77 2.92 22.25
N THR A 143 3.83 2.90 23.21
CA THR A 143 3.58 1.75 24.08
C THR A 143 2.67 0.69 23.46
N PHE A 144 2.05 0.99 22.31
CA PHE A 144 1.10 0.10 21.65
C PHE A 144 1.82 -1.08 21.01
N LYS A 145 1.17 -2.24 21.04
CA LYS A 145 1.63 -3.44 20.34
C LYS A 145 1.67 -3.20 18.83
N SER A 146 0.75 -2.40 18.29
CA SER A 146 0.71 -2.05 16.87
C SER A 146 1.79 -1.05 16.43
N TRP A 147 2.46 -0.36 17.37
CA TRP A 147 3.32 0.79 17.05
C TRP A 147 4.44 0.47 16.06
N SER A 148 5.14 -0.64 16.28
CA SER A 148 6.27 -1.02 15.42
C SER A 148 5.82 -1.29 13.98
N GLN A 149 4.67 -1.95 13.80
CA GLN A 149 4.13 -2.25 12.47
C GLN A 149 3.50 -1.02 11.81
N LEU A 150 2.90 -0.12 12.58
CA LEU A 150 2.41 1.17 12.08
C LEU A 150 3.55 2.03 11.54
N ASN A 151 4.66 2.10 12.28
CA ASN A 151 5.85 2.82 11.81
C ASN A 151 6.48 2.13 10.58
N GLU A 152 6.52 0.79 10.54
CA GLU A 152 6.93 0.05 9.35
C GLU A 152 6.07 0.41 8.12
N LEU A 153 4.74 0.41 8.27
CA LEU A 153 3.82 0.78 7.20
C LEU A 153 4.04 2.23 6.73
N ARG A 154 4.27 3.19 7.65
CA ARG A 154 4.64 4.57 7.29
C ARG A 154 5.91 4.60 6.42
N ILE A 155 6.94 3.85 6.80
CA ILE A 155 8.21 3.80 6.06
C ILE A 155 7.96 3.24 4.66
N ILE A 156 7.21 2.14 4.54
CA ILE A 156 6.81 1.55 3.25
C ILE A 156 6.11 2.59 2.38
N CYS A 157 5.14 3.32 2.92
CA CYS A 157 4.42 4.35 2.17
C CYS A 157 5.35 5.45 1.65
N ASN A 158 6.35 5.84 2.44
CA ASN A 158 7.34 6.81 1.99
C ASN A 158 8.26 6.24 0.89
N VAL A 159 8.60 4.95 0.95
CA VAL A 159 9.34 4.27 -0.14
C VAL A 159 8.50 4.22 -1.41
N VAL A 160 7.22 3.88 -1.32
CA VAL A 160 6.31 3.86 -2.48
C VAL A 160 6.21 5.24 -3.14
N LYS A 161 6.20 6.31 -2.35
CA LYS A 161 6.09 7.69 -2.86
C LYS A 161 7.38 8.24 -3.47
N HIS A 162 8.51 7.95 -2.85
CA HIS A 162 9.77 8.64 -3.15
C HIS A 162 10.83 7.73 -3.77
N GLY A 163 10.59 6.42 -3.83
CA GLY A 163 11.56 5.44 -4.30
C GLY A 163 12.75 5.29 -3.36
N ASP A 164 13.94 5.10 -3.93
CA ASP A 164 15.18 4.96 -3.17
C ASP A 164 15.57 6.25 -2.43
N GLY A 165 16.13 6.12 -1.24
CA GLY A 165 16.46 7.27 -0.38
C GLY A 165 16.45 6.94 1.11
N LYS A 166 16.19 7.95 1.94
CA LYS A 166 16.24 7.81 3.41
C LYS A 166 15.32 6.71 3.93
N SER A 167 14.05 6.73 3.52
CA SER A 167 13.06 5.73 3.96
C SER A 167 13.40 4.33 3.43
N ALA A 168 13.94 4.21 2.22
CA ALA A 168 14.35 2.92 1.67
C ALA A 168 15.54 2.34 2.44
N ASN A 169 16.52 3.18 2.81
CA ASN A 169 17.65 2.78 3.65
C ASN A 169 17.20 2.37 5.06
N GLU A 170 16.24 3.09 5.64
CA GLU A 170 15.63 2.73 6.93
C GLU A 170 14.92 1.37 6.84
N LEU A 171 14.09 1.16 5.81
CA LEU A 171 13.35 -0.10 5.62
C LEU A 171 14.30 -1.29 5.39
N ARG A 172 15.43 -1.10 4.69
CA ARG A 172 16.44 -2.16 4.50
C ARG A 172 17.05 -2.62 5.82
N GLY A 173 17.25 -1.70 6.76
CA GLY A 173 17.73 -2.04 8.10
C GLY A 173 16.68 -2.80 8.91
N LEU A 174 15.40 -2.45 8.75
CA LEU A 174 14.29 -3.03 9.51
C LEU A 174 13.83 -4.40 8.97
N LYS A 175 13.59 -4.48 7.67
CA LYS A 175 12.95 -5.64 7.01
C LYS A 175 13.55 -5.84 5.61
N PRO A 176 14.83 -6.24 5.51
CA PRO A 176 15.53 -6.38 4.22
C PRO A 176 14.85 -7.37 3.27
N LYS A 177 14.12 -8.35 3.82
CA LYS A 177 13.35 -9.35 3.06
C LYS A 177 12.20 -8.75 2.23
N LEU A 178 11.78 -7.52 2.52
CA LEU A 178 10.81 -6.82 1.69
C LEU A 178 11.39 -6.34 0.37
N PHE A 179 12.71 -6.27 0.21
CA PHE A 179 13.30 -5.79 -1.03
C PHE A 179 13.51 -6.93 -2.02
N ASN A 180 13.13 -6.69 -3.28
CA ASN A 180 13.43 -7.61 -4.36
C ASN A 180 14.96 -7.61 -4.63
N PRO A 181 15.64 -8.76 -4.49
CA PRO A 181 17.09 -8.84 -4.70
C PRO A 181 17.50 -8.66 -6.16
N ASP A 182 16.57 -8.88 -7.10
CA ASP A 182 16.86 -8.92 -8.55
C ASP A 182 16.73 -7.55 -9.22
N VAL A 183 16.24 -6.53 -8.51
CA VAL A 183 16.10 -5.16 -9.05
C VAL A 183 17.40 -4.38 -8.87
N TYR A 184 18.04 -4.04 -9.99
CA TYR A 184 19.23 -3.21 -10.01
C TYR A 184 18.90 -1.77 -9.61
N ARG A 185 19.69 -1.21 -8.67
CA ARG A 185 19.45 0.14 -8.16
C ARG A 185 19.70 1.19 -9.24
N SER A 186 18.68 1.95 -9.60
CA SER A 186 18.84 3.25 -10.25
C SER A 186 18.41 4.35 -9.29
N THR A 187 19.13 5.48 -9.30
CA THR A 187 18.73 6.70 -8.57
C THR A 187 17.44 7.32 -9.10
N THR A 188 16.85 6.74 -10.14
CA THR A 188 15.60 7.15 -10.79
C THR A 188 14.51 6.08 -10.66
N SER A 189 14.49 5.35 -9.56
CA SER A 189 13.59 4.20 -9.36
C SER A 189 12.13 4.60 -9.56
N SER A 190 11.50 4.11 -10.63
CA SER A 190 10.12 4.42 -10.99
C SER A 190 9.13 3.54 -10.23
N LEU A 191 7.86 3.94 -10.16
CA LEU A 191 6.78 3.12 -9.56
C LEU A 191 6.65 1.73 -10.24
N PHE A 192 7.16 1.57 -11.46
CA PHE A 192 7.10 0.33 -12.24
C PHE A 192 8.23 -0.66 -11.92
N GLU A 193 9.22 -0.27 -11.11
CA GLU A 193 10.28 -1.15 -10.66
C GLU A 193 9.83 -1.88 -9.40
N ASP A 194 9.84 -3.22 -9.45
CA ASP A 194 9.38 -4.14 -8.40
C ASP A 194 10.31 -4.15 -7.17
N ILE A 195 10.48 -2.99 -6.54
CA ILE A 195 11.47 -2.73 -5.48
C ILE A 195 11.04 -3.44 -4.18
N LEU A 196 9.74 -3.54 -3.94
CA LEU A 196 9.18 -4.16 -2.73
C LEU A 196 8.36 -5.42 -3.07
N LEU A 197 8.68 -6.52 -2.40
CA LEU A 197 7.87 -7.72 -2.42
C LEU A 197 6.63 -7.50 -1.56
N VAL A 198 5.59 -6.89 -2.14
CA VAL A 198 4.30 -6.67 -1.48
C VAL A 198 3.30 -7.72 -1.93
N SER A 199 2.77 -8.46 -0.97
CA SER A 199 1.76 -9.49 -1.17
C SER A 199 0.38 -9.08 -0.63
N SER A 200 -0.66 -9.73 -1.13
CA SER A 200 -2.02 -9.63 -0.56
C SER A 200 -2.05 -10.05 0.92
N LYS A 201 -1.17 -10.97 1.33
CA LYS A 201 -1.00 -11.38 2.72
C LYS A 201 -0.52 -10.22 3.61
N GLU A 202 0.54 -9.52 3.21
CA GLU A 202 1.05 -8.38 3.98
C GLU A 202 0.02 -7.25 4.05
N PHE A 203 -0.74 -7.04 2.97
CA PHE A 203 -1.84 -6.08 2.96
C PHE A 203 -2.90 -6.40 4.03
N VAL A 204 -3.27 -7.68 4.18
CA VAL A 204 -4.19 -8.13 5.26
C VAL A 204 -3.54 -7.93 6.64
N GLU A 205 -2.27 -8.32 6.81
CA GLU A 205 -1.56 -8.16 8.09
C GLU A 205 -1.53 -6.69 8.57
N TYR A 206 -1.27 -5.75 7.66
CA TYR A 206 -1.33 -4.31 8.00
C TYR A 206 -2.76 -3.84 8.27
N ALA A 207 -3.76 -4.33 7.53
CA ALA A 207 -5.15 -3.95 7.77
C ALA A 207 -5.63 -4.41 9.16
N ASP A 208 -5.32 -5.65 9.52
CA ASP A 208 -5.62 -6.22 10.84
C ASP A 208 -4.91 -5.45 11.95
N MET A 209 -3.66 -5.06 11.73
CA MET A 209 -2.91 -4.21 12.67
C MET A 209 -3.58 -2.84 12.86
N LEU A 210 -4.03 -2.18 11.80
CA LEU A 210 -4.72 -0.89 11.89
C LEU A 210 -6.10 -1.02 12.56
N ILE A 211 -6.77 -2.16 12.40
CA ILE A 211 -8.00 -2.48 13.13
C ILE A 211 -7.71 -2.66 14.62
N ALA A 212 -6.63 -3.38 14.96
CA ALA A 212 -6.20 -3.60 16.34
C ALA A 212 -5.71 -2.30 17.02
N PHE A 213 -5.06 -1.39 16.29
CA PHE A 213 -4.67 -0.07 16.78
C PHE A 213 -5.84 0.66 17.43
N TRP A 214 -7.01 0.62 16.80
CA TRP A 214 -8.22 1.27 17.33
C TRP A 214 -8.75 0.62 18.61
N ASP A 215 -8.34 -0.61 18.95
CA ASP A 215 -8.67 -1.25 20.23
C ASP A 215 -7.72 -0.84 21.36
N GLU A 216 -6.50 -0.39 21.03
CA GLU A 216 -5.48 0.04 22.01
C GLU A 216 -5.73 1.46 22.55
N ILE A 217 -6.45 2.30 21.80
CA ILE A 217 -6.87 3.62 22.27
C ILE A 217 -7.90 3.43 23.42
N PRO A 218 -7.76 4.05 24.59
CA PRO A 218 -8.76 3.95 25.66
C PRO A 218 -10.09 4.61 25.28
N GLU A 219 -11.20 4.22 25.93
CA GLU A 219 -12.52 4.84 25.69
C GLU A 219 -12.57 6.26 26.28
N HIS A 220 -12.01 6.45 27.46
CA HIS A 220 -11.82 7.74 28.13
C HIS A 220 -10.38 7.85 28.61
N ASP A 221 -9.75 9.01 28.40
CA ASP A 221 -8.50 9.35 29.05
C ASP A 221 -8.77 9.98 30.42
N ILE A 222 -8.42 9.28 31.49
CA ILE A 222 -8.35 9.88 32.82
C ILE A 222 -7.05 10.69 32.84
N CYS A 223 -7.15 11.99 32.53
CA CYS A 223 -6.08 12.92 32.85
C CYS A 223 -5.84 12.83 34.37
N PRO A 224 -4.64 12.48 34.86
CA PRO A 224 -4.31 12.64 36.27
C PRO A 224 -4.33 14.11 36.71
#